data_AF-A0A9E2M6P4-F1
#
_entry.id   AF-A0A9E2M6P4-F1
#
_cell.length_a   1.000
_cell.length_b   1.000
_cell.length_c   1.000
_cell.angle_alpha   90.00
_cell.angle_beta   90.00
_cell.angle_gamma   90.00
#
_symmetry.space_group_name_H-M   'P 1'
#
loop_
_entity.id
_entity.type
_entity.pdbx_description
1 polymer ?
#
loop_
_entity_poly.entity_id
_entity_poly.type
_entity_poly.pdbx_seq_one_letter_code
_entity_poly.pdbx_strand_id
1 'polypeptide(L)'
;MRTLAVLVLATLTLAGAGPVVSQTPTLEQALRRAREATPLPLSLARDQAEWRADHADLPQGMDADADIQSRIEDLTLQAGRDERLGAMVFTTPPALGRECVATGLKGCSSPMGGYLALRDGGLQWQLQEGFTEETGVSGGIVFFGDAGAARMGPTAPIAWSFDGARFDAPVLLSGPEFNAAAYIAVPGIHAGSGGGNADVLFRWDFPDSRRLTQIDTWSWRDDLSDRLPEGLEVWQGVRFDWPNMMAVTPLWQDGDGNCCGTAGSAILSFSIEGDRLVLGHVTVRDATLEAAARTPTAVFDYARRRNGCARWEGQAPVEAAARARVAELRCATLAADGAALKRAYAADDRTLALIARAEAPRD
;
A
#
# COMPACT_ATOMS: atom_id res chain seq x y z
N MET A 1 -49.44 -47.31 62.56
CA MET A 1 -49.89 -46.88 61.21
C MET A 1 -48.67 -46.36 60.47
N ARG A 2 -48.50 -46.83 59.22
CA ARG A 2 -47.23 -46.86 58.48
C ARG A 2 -46.82 -45.50 57.93
N THR A 3 -45.56 -45.15 58.15
CA THR A 3 -44.79 -44.09 57.47
C THR A 3 -44.46 -44.53 56.04
N LEU A 4 -44.81 -43.70 55.06
CA LEU A 4 -44.46 -43.84 53.65
C LEU A 4 -43.12 -43.13 53.41
N ALA A 5 -42.08 -43.90 53.10
CA ALA A 5 -40.84 -43.41 52.52
C ALA A 5 -40.96 -43.47 50.98
N VAL A 6 -40.87 -42.32 50.33
CA VAL A 6 -40.83 -42.20 48.87
C VAL A 6 -39.37 -42.24 48.45
N LEU A 7 -38.99 -43.31 47.75
CA LEU A 7 -37.70 -43.44 47.07
C LEU A 7 -37.74 -42.60 45.78
N VAL A 8 -36.94 -41.55 45.72
CA VAL A 8 -36.69 -40.80 44.47
C VAL A 8 -35.53 -41.49 43.75
N LEU A 9 -35.83 -42.11 42.61
CA LEU A 9 -34.86 -42.69 41.70
C LEU A 9 -34.13 -41.56 40.96
N ALA A 10 -32.87 -41.33 41.30
CA ALA A 10 -31.99 -40.43 40.55
C ALA A 10 -31.47 -41.17 39.31
N THR A 11 -32.08 -40.92 38.15
CA THR A 11 -31.52 -41.32 36.85
C THR A 11 -30.34 -40.40 36.49
N LEU A 12 -29.11 -40.86 36.78
CA LEU A 12 -27.90 -40.32 36.18
C LEU A 12 -27.91 -40.63 34.67
N THR A 13 -28.32 -39.66 33.86
CA THR A 13 -27.96 -39.65 32.43
C THR A 13 -26.50 -39.22 32.32
N LEU A 14 -25.59 -40.19 32.17
CA LEU A 14 -24.26 -39.94 31.61
C LEU A 14 -24.47 -39.46 30.17
N ALA A 15 -24.49 -38.16 29.97
CA ALA A 15 -24.28 -37.57 28.65
C ALA A 15 -22.85 -37.95 28.23
N GLY A 16 -22.74 -38.85 27.25
CA GLY A 16 -21.47 -39.19 26.64
C GLY A 16 -20.84 -37.93 26.07
N ALA A 17 -19.75 -37.48 26.66
CA ALA A 17 -18.79 -36.62 25.99
C ALA A 17 -18.19 -37.42 24.84
N GLY A 18 -18.86 -37.39 23.68
CA GLY A 18 -18.24 -37.81 22.44
C GLY A 18 -16.98 -36.97 22.22
N PRO A 19 -15.94 -37.50 21.56
CA PRO A 19 -14.78 -36.70 21.21
C PRO A 19 -15.26 -35.50 20.40
N VAL A 20 -15.04 -34.29 20.91
CA VAL A 20 -15.11 -33.07 20.11
C VAL A 20 -13.98 -33.21 19.11
N VAL A 21 -14.27 -33.80 17.95
CA VAL A 21 -13.40 -33.69 16.80
C VAL A 21 -13.37 -32.20 16.51
N SER A 22 -12.28 -31.53 16.89
CA SER A 22 -12.00 -30.16 16.50
C SER A 22 -11.91 -30.16 14.99
N GLN A 23 -13.03 -29.90 14.31
CA GLN A 23 -13.05 -29.80 12.87
C GLN A 23 -12.23 -28.56 12.50
N THR A 24 -11.20 -28.75 11.66
CA THR A 24 -10.50 -27.63 11.05
C THR A 24 -11.53 -26.74 10.36
N PRO A 25 -11.54 -25.42 10.64
CA PRO A 25 -12.52 -24.53 10.03
C PRO A 25 -12.33 -24.51 8.51
N THR A 26 -13.41 -24.31 7.77
CA THR A 26 -13.29 -24.02 6.33
C THR A 26 -12.70 -22.62 6.12
N LEU A 27 -12.15 -22.34 4.94
CA LEU A 27 -11.65 -21.01 4.58
C LEU A 27 -12.69 -19.91 4.80
N GLU A 28 -13.95 -20.16 4.40
CA GLU A 28 -15.04 -19.20 4.61
C GLU A 28 -15.35 -18.97 6.10
N GLN A 29 -15.31 -20.03 6.92
CA GLN A 29 -15.51 -19.91 8.37
C GLN A 29 -14.38 -19.11 9.02
N ALA A 30 -13.12 -19.37 8.66
CA ALA A 30 -11.97 -18.64 9.15
C ALA A 30 -12.02 -17.16 8.75
N LEU A 31 -12.31 -16.86 7.47
CA LEU A 31 -12.43 -15.49 6.96
C LEU A 31 -13.56 -14.72 7.64
N ARG A 32 -14.73 -15.34 7.84
CA ARG A 32 -15.85 -14.70 8.52
C ARG A 32 -15.47 -14.33 9.96
N ARG A 33 -14.85 -15.27 10.69
CA ARG A 33 -14.40 -15.03 12.07
C ARG A 33 -13.38 -13.89 12.13
N ALA A 34 -12.38 -13.88 11.24
CA ALA A 34 -11.40 -12.81 11.16
C ALA A 34 -12.05 -11.45 10.87
N ARG A 35 -13.03 -11.41 9.96
CA ARG A 35 -13.77 -10.18 9.61
C ARG A 35 -14.60 -9.64 10.78
N GLU A 36 -15.23 -10.53 11.57
CA GLU A 36 -16.02 -10.14 12.73
C GLU A 36 -15.15 -9.62 13.89
N ALA A 37 -13.92 -10.13 14.01
CA ALA A 37 -12.99 -9.76 15.07
C ALA A 37 -12.18 -8.48 14.79
N THR A 38 -11.81 -8.25 13.52
CA THR A 38 -10.82 -7.25 13.17
C THR A 38 -11.38 -5.81 13.16
N PRO A 39 -10.61 -4.80 13.61
CA PRO A 39 -10.96 -3.39 13.44
C PRO A 39 -10.65 -2.87 12.02
N LEU A 40 -10.03 -3.70 11.17
CA LEU A 40 -9.64 -3.35 9.80
C LEU A 40 -10.34 -4.22 8.73
N PRO A 41 -11.68 -4.22 8.66
CA PRO A 41 -12.41 -5.11 7.76
C PRO A 41 -12.12 -4.84 6.27
N LEU A 42 -11.76 -3.61 5.90
CA LEU A 42 -11.44 -3.24 4.50
C LEU A 42 -10.02 -3.70 4.13
N SER A 43 -9.05 -3.60 5.05
CA SER A 43 -7.71 -4.17 4.83
C SER A 43 -7.76 -5.68 4.71
N LEU A 44 -8.53 -6.36 5.57
CA LEU A 44 -8.71 -7.82 5.48
C LEU A 44 -9.38 -8.23 4.16
N ALA A 45 -10.35 -7.45 3.68
CA ALA A 45 -11.00 -7.71 2.40
C ALA A 45 -10.01 -7.59 1.23
N ARG A 46 -9.12 -6.59 1.24
CA ARG A 46 -8.03 -6.41 0.27
C ARG A 46 -7.05 -7.58 0.32
N ASP A 47 -6.48 -7.88 1.48
CA ASP A 47 -5.53 -8.97 1.68
C ASP A 47 -6.12 -10.31 1.22
N GLN A 48 -7.40 -10.55 1.49
CA GLN A 48 -8.10 -11.73 1.00
C GLN A 48 -8.31 -11.75 -0.52
N ALA A 49 -8.44 -10.59 -1.17
CA ALA A 49 -8.55 -10.50 -2.62
C ALA A 49 -7.19 -10.71 -3.31
N GLU A 50 -6.12 -10.15 -2.74
CA GLU A 50 -4.74 -10.36 -3.18
C GLU A 50 -4.34 -11.83 -3.07
N TRP A 51 -4.55 -12.47 -1.91
CA TRP A 51 -4.31 -13.90 -1.75
C TRP A 51 -5.09 -14.74 -2.77
N ARG A 52 -6.33 -14.37 -3.12
CA ARG A 52 -7.10 -15.12 -4.14
C ARG A 52 -6.50 -14.99 -5.53
N ALA A 53 -5.95 -13.83 -5.88
CA ALA A 53 -5.28 -13.63 -7.16
C ALA A 53 -3.99 -14.47 -7.21
N ASP A 54 -3.18 -14.40 -6.16
CA ASP A 54 -1.95 -15.20 -6.05
C ASP A 54 -2.24 -16.71 -6.05
N HIS A 55 -3.30 -17.13 -5.35
CA HIS A 55 -3.76 -18.51 -5.32
C HIS A 55 -4.22 -19.01 -6.71
N ALA A 56 -4.86 -18.15 -7.50
CA ALA A 56 -5.29 -18.50 -8.85
C ALA A 56 -4.10 -18.70 -9.81
N ASP A 57 -3.00 -18.00 -9.54
CA ASP A 57 -1.78 -17.99 -10.37
C ASP A 57 -0.61 -18.75 -9.71
N LEU A 58 -0.92 -19.76 -8.88
CA LEU A 58 0.10 -20.53 -8.17
C LEU A 58 1.14 -21.14 -9.14
N PRO A 59 2.45 -21.00 -8.84
CA PRO A 59 3.51 -21.61 -9.63
C PRO A 59 3.34 -23.13 -9.77
N GLN A 60 3.75 -23.67 -10.92
CA GLN A 60 3.72 -25.11 -11.15
C GLN A 60 4.48 -25.87 -10.05
N GLY A 61 3.82 -26.85 -9.43
CA GLY A 61 4.39 -27.66 -8.35
C GLY A 61 4.06 -27.18 -6.93
N MET A 62 3.39 -26.03 -6.79
CA MET A 62 2.75 -25.63 -5.53
C MET A 62 1.47 -26.44 -5.30
N ASP A 63 1.23 -26.85 -4.06
CA ASP A 63 0.02 -27.56 -3.65
C ASP A 63 -1.06 -26.55 -3.25
N ALA A 64 -2.11 -26.43 -4.07
CA ALA A 64 -3.21 -25.52 -3.82
C ALA A 64 -3.96 -25.82 -2.51
N ASP A 65 -4.08 -27.10 -2.13
CA ASP A 65 -4.74 -27.46 -0.88
C ASP A 65 -3.90 -27.01 0.33
N ALA A 66 -2.56 -27.15 0.23
CA ALA A 66 -1.64 -26.67 1.26
C ALA A 66 -1.68 -25.14 1.40
N ASP A 67 -1.75 -24.40 0.29
CA ASP A 67 -1.90 -22.94 0.31
C ASP A 67 -3.21 -22.50 0.98
N ILE A 68 -4.33 -23.19 0.69
CA ILE A 68 -5.61 -22.95 1.38
C ILE A 68 -5.51 -23.24 2.88
N GLN A 69 -4.85 -24.33 3.28
CA GLN A 69 -4.64 -24.64 4.70
C GLN A 69 -3.79 -23.57 5.39
N SER A 70 -2.69 -23.12 4.78
CA SER A 70 -1.88 -22.01 5.29
C SER A 70 -2.73 -20.77 5.52
N ARG A 71 -3.57 -20.42 4.55
CA ARG A 71 -4.46 -19.25 4.67
C ARG A 71 -5.49 -19.40 5.79
N ILE A 72 -6.03 -20.61 6.00
CA ILE A 72 -6.94 -20.90 7.12
C ILE A 72 -6.23 -20.70 8.47
N GLU A 73 -4.99 -21.16 8.58
CA GLU A 73 -4.17 -20.99 9.79
C GLU A 73 -3.92 -19.50 10.09
N ASP A 74 -3.48 -18.73 9.09
CA ASP A 74 -3.22 -17.29 9.21
C ASP A 74 -4.46 -16.52 9.68
N LEU A 75 -5.61 -16.75 9.02
CA LEU A 75 -6.88 -16.12 9.39
C LEU A 75 -7.32 -16.51 10.81
N THR A 76 -7.06 -17.75 11.22
CA THR A 76 -7.41 -18.23 12.56
C THR A 76 -6.55 -17.57 13.63
N LEU A 77 -5.24 -17.42 13.38
CA LEU A 77 -4.30 -16.74 14.27
C LEU A 77 -4.64 -15.25 14.40
N GLN A 78 -4.89 -14.58 13.27
CA GLN A 78 -5.34 -13.19 13.23
C GLN A 78 -6.64 -12.99 14.01
N ALA A 79 -7.67 -13.81 13.75
CA ALA A 79 -8.95 -13.70 14.45
C ALA A 79 -8.76 -13.88 15.97
N GLY A 80 -8.00 -14.89 16.38
CA GLY A 80 -7.73 -15.13 17.80
C GLY A 80 -6.97 -13.98 18.47
N ARG A 81 -6.03 -13.33 17.76
CA ARG A 81 -5.37 -12.11 18.25
C ARG A 81 -6.37 -10.98 18.41
N ASP A 82 -7.14 -10.68 17.37
CA ASP A 82 -8.03 -9.53 17.32
C ASP A 82 -9.16 -9.67 18.36
N GLU A 83 -9.70 -10.88 18.55
CA GLU A 83 -10.65 -11.19 19.64
C GLU A 83 -10.07 -10.93 21.03
N ARG A 84 -8.82 -11.34 21.29
CA ARG A 84 -8.16 -11.10 22.59
C ARG A 84 -8.00 -9.60 22.85
N LEU A 85 -7.63 -8.82 21.85
CA LEU A 85 -7.46 -7.37 21.95
C LEU A 85 -8.80 -6.67 22.16
N GLY A 86 -9.83 -7.03 21.39
CA GLY A 86 -11.17 -6.46 21.51
C GLY A 86 -11.85 -6.78 22.84
N ALA A 87 -11.45 -7.86 23.52
CA ALA A 87 -11.94 -8.21 24.85
C ALA A 87 -11.20 -7.49 26.00
N MET A 88 -10.11 -6.76 25.72
CA MET A 88 -9.34 -6.09 26.77
C MET A 88 -10.05 -4.84 27.29
N VAL A 89 -10.08 -4.71 28.61
CA VAL A 89 -10.65 -3.54 29.29
C VAL A 89 -9.72 -3.15 30.44
N PHE A 90 -9.29 -1.90 30.44
CA PHE A 90 -8.43 -1.31 31.46
C PHE A 90 -9.25 -0.45 32.41
N THR A 91 -9.17 -0.74 33.72
CA THR A 91 -9.85 0.04 34.77
C THR A 91 -9.16 1.37 35.05
N THR A 92 -7.90 1.50 34.65
CA THR A 92 -7.11 2.73 34.70
C THR A 92 -6.46 2.92 33.34
N PRO A 93 -6.31 4.16 32.84
CA PRO A 93 -5.64 4.39 31.57
C PRO A 93 -4.24 3.76 31.57
N PRO A 94 -3.88 3.01 30.53
CA PRO A 94 -2.60 2.32 30.50
C PRO A 94 -1.42 3.31 30.42
N ALA A 95 -0.30 2.94 31.05
CA ALA A 95 0.93 3.71 30.94
C ALA A 95 1.62 3.42 29.60
N LEU A 96 1.68 4.42 28.72
CA LEU A 96 2.33 4.32 27.40
C LEU A 96 3.85 4.45 27.57
N GLY A 97 4.50 3.35 27.93
CA GLY A 97 5.95 3.26 28.14
C GLY A 97 6.69 2.53 27.02
N ARG A 98 7.85 1.95 27.38
CA ARG A 98 8.63 1.07 26.48
C ARG A 98 8.04 -0.33 26.34
N GLU A 99 7.18 -0.72 27.27
CA GLU A 99 6.46 -1.99 27.23
C GLU A 99 5.19 -1.82 26.39
N CYS A 100 4.85 -2.86 25.62
CA CYS A 100 3.65 -2.85 24.83
C CYS A 100 2.40 -3.05 25.70
N VAL A 101 1.40 -2.23 25.43
CA VAL A 101 0.06 -2.34 26.02
C VAL A 101 -0.84 -2.94 24.95
N ALA A 102 -1.63 -3.97 25.30
CA ALA A 102 -2.53 -4.65 24.37
C ALA A 102 -1.85 -4.99 23.03
N THR A 103 -0.94 -5.97 23.05
CA THR A 103 -0.19 -6.35 21.85
C THR A 103 -0.64 -7.68 21.27
N GLY A 104 -0.55 -7.77 19.95
CA GLY A 104 -0.60 -9.01 19.19
C GLY A 104 0.77 -9.55 18.79
N LEU A 105 1.85 -8.88 19.16
CA LEU A 105 3.21 -9.17 18.71
C LEU A 105 3.99 -9.97 19.75
N LYS A 106 4.80 -10.91 19.27
CA LYS A 106 5.84 -11.57 20.07
C LYS A 106 7.07 -10.68 20.19
N GLY A 107 7.75 -10.77 21.33
CA GLY A 107 8.96 -9.98 21.61
C GLY A 107 8.71 -8.46 21.61
N CYS A 108 7.47 -8.06 21.91
CA CYS A 108 7.02 -6.69 21.66
C CYS A 108 7.76 -5.64 22.48
N SER A 109 8.13 -4.54 21.83
CA SER A 109 8.56 -3.30 22.47
C SER A 109 7.87 -2.09 21.85
N SER A 110 7.76 -1.00 22.60
CA SER A 110 7.11 0.24 22.15
C SER A 110 8.16 1.33 22.00
N PRO A 111 8.50 1.75 20.77
CA PRO A 111 9.39 2.88 20.55
C PRO A 111 8.73 4.22 20.89
N MET A 112 7.39 4.31 20.81
CA MET A 112 6.67 5.57 20.92
C MET A 112 5.21 5.36 21.30
N GLY A 113 4.67 6.29 22.09
CA GLY A 113 3.24 6.43 22.32
C GLY A 113 2.88 7.88 22.56
N GLY A 114 1.59 8.19 22.47
CA GLY A 114 1.13 9.56 22.57
C GLY A 114 -0.38 9.69 22.71
N TYR A 115 -0.82 10.94 22.59
CA TYR A 115 -2.21 11.35 22.74
C TYR A 115 -2.60 12.25 21.58
N LEU A 116 -3.74 11.98 20.97
CA LEU A 116 -4.40 12.90 20.03
C LEU A 116 -5.49 13.64 20.79
N ALA A 117 -5.38 14.97 20.82
CA ALA A 117 -6.41 15.84 21.39
C ALA A 117 -7.54 16.00 20.38
N LEU A 118 -8.70 15.42 20.67
CA LEU A 118 -9.91 15.54 19.87
C LEU A 118 -10.84 16.54 20.56
N ARG A 119 -11.73 17.19 19.79
CA ARG A 119 -12.58 18.28 20.28
C ARG A 119 -13.35 17.95 21.56
N ASP A 120 -13.72 16.67 21.74
CA ASP A 120 -14.57 16.21 22.84
C ASP A 120 -14.04 14.92 23.52
N GLY A 121 -12.73 14.69 23.45
CA GLY A 121 -12.08 13.53 24.05
C GLY A 121 -10.59 13.43 23.71
N GLY A 122 -9.94 12.36 24.16
CA GLY A 122 -8.56 12.06 23.80
C GLY A 122 -8.45 10.63 23.30
N LEU A 123 -7.60 10.42 22.31
CA LEU A 123 -7.24 9.09 21.85
C LEU A 123 -5.79 8.81 22.20
N GLN A 124 -5.54 7.77 22.98
CA GLN A 124 -4.19 7.30 23.23
C GLN A 124 -3.75 6.40 22.09
N TRP A 125 -2.46 6.39 21.79
CA TRP A 125 -1.92 5.49 20.79
C TRP A 125 -0.52 5.02 21.17
N GLN A 126 -0.15 3.84 20.66
CA GLN A 126 1.17 3.27 20.85
C GLN A 126 1.66 2.60 19.57
N LEU A 127 2.84 2.98 19.11
CA LEU A 127 3.59 2.23 18.11
C LEU A 127 4.27 1.05 18.78
N GLN A 128 4.24 -0.10 18.12
CA GLN A 128 4.76 -1.36 18.62
C GLN A 128 5.69 -1.97 17.57
N GLU A 129 6.74 -2.62 18.04
CA GLU A 129 7.70 -3.37 17.25
C GLU A 129 7.79 -4.79 17.81
N GLY A 130 7.85 -5.80 16.96
CA GLY A 130 7.88 -7.20 17.37
C GLY A 130 7.77 -8.11 16.15
N PHE A 131 7.01 -9.20 16.25
CA PHE A 131 6.60 -9.99 15.09
C PHE A 131 5.26 -10.69 15.33
N THR A 132 4.43 -10.79 14.29
CA THR A 132 3.22 -11.62 14.29
C THR A 132 3.56 -13.11 14.14
N GLU A 133 2.67 -14.02 14.57
CA GLU A 133 2.89 -15.46 14.42
C GLU A 133 2.68 -15.92 12.98
N GLU A 134 1.70 -15.33 12.31
CA GLU A 134 1.22 -15.74 11.00
C GLU A 134 2.09 -15.19 9.85
N THR A 135 2.43 -13.90 9.88
CA THR A 135 3.11 -13.24 8.75
C THR A 135 4.53 -12.77 9.07
N GLY A 136 4.97 -12.88 10.34
CA GLY A 136 6.27 -12.36 10.78
C GLY A 136 6.41 -10.84 10.67
N VAL A 137 5.29 -10.11 10.51
CA VAL A 137 5.26 -8.66 10.32
C VAL A 137 5.67 -7.94 11.60
N SER A 138 6.53 -6.93 11.46
CA SER A 138 7.29 -6.39 12.59
C SER A 138 6.74 -5.13 13.26
N GLY A 139 5.77 -4.45 12.66
CA GLY A 139 5.26 -3.17 13.13
C GLY A 139 3.78 -3.25 13.53
N GLY A 140 3.43 -2.49 14.57
CA GLY A 140 2.06 -2.34 15.02
C GLY A 140 1.71 -0.93 15.46
N ILE A 141 0.43 -0.59 15.39
CA ILE A 141 -0.17 0.59 16.00
C ILE A 141 -1.41 0.14 16.76
N VAL A 142 -1.58 0.63 17.99
CA VAL A 142 -2.77 0.35 18.81
C VAL A 142 -3.33 1.66 19.32
N PHE A 143 -4.64 1.84 19.18
CA PHE A 143 -5.38 2.99 19.68
C PHE A 143 -6.22 2.60 20.88
N PHE A 144 -6.20 3.45 21.92
CA PHE A 144 -7.00 3.26 23.11
C PHE A 144 -7.94 4.44 23.33
N GLY A 145 -9.19 4.13 23.65
CA GLY A 145 -10.24 5.10 23.92
C GLY A 145 -11.24 4.57 24.95
N ASP A 146 -12.34 5.31 25.12
CA ASP A 146 -13.39 4.93 26.06
C ASP A 146 -14.05 3.60 25.65
N ALA A 147 -14.11 2.62 26.55
CA ALA A 147 -14.80 1.34 26.33
C ALA A 147 -16.34 1.44 26.42
N GLY A 148 -16.91 2.66 26.39
CA GLY A 148 -18.35 2.91 26.54
C GLY A 148 -18.73 4.39 26.53
N ALA A 149 -20.02 4.70 26.71
CA ALA A 149 -20.57 6.07 26.58
C ALA A 149 -20.17 7.07 27.70
N ALA A 150 -19.52 6.63 28.77
CA ALA A 150 -19.11 7.49 29.88
C ALA A 150 -17.89 8.36 29.50
N ARG A 151 -17.88 9.63 29.91
CA ARG A 151 -16.74 10.56 29.71
C ARG A 151 -15.50 10.25 30.58
N MET A 152 -15.69 9.41 31.60
CA MET A 152 -14.64 8.84 32.45
C MET A 152 -15.05 7.40 32.70
N GLY A 153 -14.53 6.48 31.90
CA GLY A 153 -14.86 5.07 31.94
C GLY A 153 -13.61 4.22 31.76
N PRO A 154 -13.75 2.88 31.84
CA PRO A 154 -12.65 2.00 31.49
C PRO A 154 -12.15 2.29 30.08
N THR A 155 -10.84 2.22 29.88
CA THR A 155 -10.19 2.38 28.57
C THR A 155 -10.10 1.02 27.91
N ALA A 156 -10.24 0.93 26.59
CA ALA A 156 -10.03 -0.30 25.83
C ALA A 156 -9.25 -0.02 24.54
N PRO A 157 -8.57 -1.02 23.95
CA PRO A 157 -8.15 -0.95 22.57
C PRO A 157 -9.38 -0.81 21.68
N ILE A 158 -9.42 0.21 20.81
CA ILE A 158 -10.57 0.48 19.95
C ILE A 158 -10.26 0.30 18.46
N ALA A 159 -8.98 0.31 18.10
CA ALA A 159 -8.48 -0.07 16.78
C ALA A 159 -7.00 -0.44 16.87
N TRP A 160 -6.53 -1.25 15.94
CA TRP A 160 -5.13 -1.64 15.83
C TRP A 160 -4.79 -2.08 14.40
N SER A 161 -3.50 -2.04 14.06
CA SER A 161 -2.94 -2.66 12.86
C SER A 161 -1.63 -3.35 13.22
N PHE A 162 -1.39 -4.54 12.66
CA PHE A 162 -0.14 -5.29 12.79
C PHE A 162 0.35 -5.77 11.42
N ASP A 163 0.06 -4.98 10.38
CA ASP A 163 0.27 -5.34 8.97
C ASP A 163 1.44 -4.57 8.32
N GLY A 164 1.97 -3.56 9.02
CA GLY A 164 3.13 -2.79 8.57
C GLY A 164 4.44 -3.38 9.07
N ALA A 165 5.50 -3.32 8.27
CA ALA A 165 6.86 -3.49 8.78
C ALA A 165 7.23 -2.37 9.76
N ARG A 166 6.69 -1.17 9.50
CA ARG A 166 6.89 0.04 10.31
C ARG A 166 5.69 0.95 10.15
N PHE A 167 5.32 1.61 11.24
CA PHE A 167 4.35 2.71 11.27
C PHE A 167 5.03 3.98 11.78
N ASP A 168 4.52 5.12 11.35
CA ASP A 168 4.85 6.44 11.88
C ASP A 168 3.75 6.94 12.83
N ALA A 169 4.04 8.02 13.56
CA ALA A 169 3.07 8.61 14.47
C ALA A 169 1.79 9.03 13.73
N PRO A 170 0.60 8.81 14.32
CA PRO A 170 -0.66 9.14 13.69
C PRO A 170 -0.82 10.66 13.54
N VAL A 171 -1.44 11.06 12.44
CA VAL A 171 -1.74 12.45 12.09
C VAL A 171 -3.24 12.67 12.21
N LEU A 172 -3.63 13.64 13.04
CA LEU A 172 -5.01 14.11 13.12
C LEU A 172 -5.30 15.05 11.95
N LEU A 173 -6.30 14.70 11.15
CA LEU A 173 -6.82 15.48 10.05
C LEU A 173 -8.17 16.06 10.50
N SER A 174 -8.23 17.37 10.68
CA SER A 174 -9.44 18.05 11.15
C SER A 174 -9.44 19.50 10.68
N GLY A 175 -10.60 20.04 10.37
CA GLY A 175 -10.73 21.43 9.95
C GLY A 175 -11.92 21.64 9.02
N PRO A 176 -12.15 22.88 8.55
CA PRO A 176 -13.14 23.18 7.51
C PRO A 176 -12.99 22.32 6.25
N GLU A 177 -11.76 22.00 5.87
CA GLU A 177 -11.41 21.16 4.72
C GLU A 177 -11.88 19.71 4.85
N PHE A 178 -12.15 19.25 6.08
CA PHE A 178 -12.71 17.92 6.37
C PHE A 178 -14.20 17.99 6.76
N ASN A 179 -14.91 19.07 6.41
CA ASN A 179 -16.34 19.25 6.74
C ASN A 179 -16.66 19.08 8.22
N ALA A 180 -15.75 19.53 9.10
CA ALA A 180 -15.80 19.35 10.55
C ALA A 180 -15.77 17.89 11.05
N ALA A 181 -15.56 16.91 10.15
CA ALA A 181 -15.19 15.56 10.54
C ALA A 181 -13.72 15.53 11.00
N ALA A 182 -13.39 14.48 11.76
CA ALA A 182 -12.02 14.20 12.19
C ALA A 182 -11.60 12.84 11.63
N TYR A 183 -10.41 12.80 11.04
CA TYR A 183 -9.78 11.58 10.55
C TYR A 183 -8.41 11.40 11.18
N ILE A 184 -7.97 10.15 11.26
CA ILE A 184 -6.68 9.78 11.85
C ILE A 184 -5.96 8.94 10.81
N ALA A 185 -4.95 9.53 10.19
CA ALA A 185 -4.08 8.84 9.26
C ALA A 185 -2.89 8.25 10.02
N VAL A 186 -2.55 6.99 9.74
CA VAL A 186 -1.35 6.35 10.27
C VAL A 186 -0.47 5.96 9.10
N PRO A 187 0.62 6.70 8.85
CA PRO A 187 1.53 6.32 7.78
C PRO A 187 2.21 4.99 8.10
N GLY A 188 2.32 4.11 7.12
CA GLY A 188 2.87 2.78 7.30
C GLY A 188 3.46 2.20 6.02
N ILE A 189 4.44 1.33 6.16
CA ILE A 189 5.03 0.61 5.03
C ILE A 189 4.99 -0.88 5.28
N HIS A 190 4.66 -1.67 4.25
CA HIS A 190 4.78 -3.13 4.31
C HIS A 190 6.26 -3.56 4.24
N ALA A 191 6.52 -4.82 4.61
CA ALA A 191 7.85 -5.40 4.44
C ALA A 191 8.14 -5.70 2.96
N GLY A 192 9.43 -5.75 2.60
CA GLY A 192 9.87 -6.10 1.25
C GLY A 192 9.91 -4.93 0.27
N SER A 193 10.47 -5.17 -0.93
CA SER A 193 10.68 -4.16 -1.97
C SER A 193 9.46 -3.88 -2.85
N GLY A 194 8.32 -4.52 -2.59
CA GLY A 194 7.10 -4.40 -3.39
C GLY A 194 5.81 -4.21 -2.60
N GLY A 195 5.82 -4.34 -1.27
CA GLY A 195 4.59 -4.36 -0.46
C GLY A 195 3.83 -3.03 -0.42
N GLY A 196 4.48 -1.91 -0.76
CA GLY A 196 3.81 -0.60 -0.80
C GLY A 196 3.36 -0.10 0.58
N ASN A 197 2.17 0.48 0.63
CA ASN A 197 1.63 1.20 1.79
C ASN A 197 0.91 0.28 2.77
N ALA A 198 1.35 0.30 4.03
CA ALA A 198 0.57 -0.21 5.15
C ALA A 198 -0.27 0.90 5.81
N ASP A 199 -0.38 2.07 5.17
CA ASP A 199 -1.15 3.19 5.69
C ASP A 199 -2.59 2.78 6.01
N VAL A 200 -3.04 3.16 7.21
CA VAL A 200 -4.45 3.05 7.60
C VAL A 200 -5.02 4.43 7.88
N LEU A 201 -6.24 4.66 7.42
CA LEU A 201 -6.99 5.89 7.67
C LEU A 201 -8.27 5.53 8.42
N PHE A 202 -8.56 6.26 9.47
CA PHE A 202 -9.79 6.10 10.24
C PHE A 202 -10.60 7.39 10.24
N ARG A 203 -11.93 7.27 10.20
CA ARG A 203 -12.84 8.34 10.61
C ARG A 203 -13.13 8.18 12.10
N TRP A 204 -13.10 9.31 12.81
CA TRP A 204 -13.53 9.38 14.20
C TRP A 204 -15.03 9.67 14.28
N ASP A 205 -15.83 8.63 14.57
CA ASP A 205 -17.28 8.70 14.59
C ASP A 205 -17.79 9.24 15.94
N PHE A 206 -17.71 10.55 16.11
CA PHE A 206 -18.15 11.28 17.31
C PHE A 206 -19.28 12.27 16.99
N PRO A 207 -20.28 12.45 17.88
CA PRO A 207 -20.46 11.80 19.19
C PRO A 207 -21.08 10.39 19.12
N ASP A 208 -21.47 9.94 17.94
CA ASP A 208 -22.44 8.86 17.76
C ASP A 208 -21.98 7.51 18.32
N SER A 209 -20.72 7.13 18.10
CA SER A 209 -20.23 5.80 18.50
C SER A 209 -18.90 5.83 19.26
N ARG A 210 -18.13 6.91 19.17
CA ARG A 210 -16.73 6.99 19.66
C ARG A 210 -15.84 5.87 19.11
N ARG A 211 -16.16 5.40 17.90
CA ARG A 211 -15.41 4.36 17.19
C ARG A 211 -14.50 4.96 16.14
N LEU A 212 -13.47 4.20 15.81
CA LEU A 212 -12.66 4.41 14.63
C LEU A 212 -13.22 3.53 13.52
N THR A 213 -13.80 4.16 12.51
CA THR A 213 -14.26 3.45 11.30
C THR A 213 -13.17 3.52 10.26
N GLN A 214 -12.75 2.36 9.75
CA GLN A 214 -11.74 2.30 8.72
C GLN A 214 -12.23 2.97 7.43
N ILE A 215 -11.35 3.77 6.81
CA ILE A 215 -11.51 4.28 5.45
C ILE A 215 -10.65 3.43 4.52
N ASP A 216 -11.22 2.99 3.41
CA ASP A 216 -10.51 2.30 2.33
C ASP A 216 -9.46 3.23 1.71
N THR A 217 -8.19 2.87 1.86
CA THR A 217 -7.03 3.60 1.34
C THR A 217 -6.46 2.98 0.07
N TRP A 218 -7.18 2.05 -0.58
CA TRP A 218 -6.64 1.22 -1.66
C TRP A 218 -7.46 1.22 -2.95
N SER A 219 -8.79 1.12 -2.88
CA SER A 219 -9.62 0.92 -4.09
C SER A 219 -9.50 2.02 -5.14
N TRP A 220 -9.01 3.22 -4.77
CA TRP A 220 -8.68 4.28 -5.71
C TRP A 220 -7.67 3.87 -6.79
N ARG A 221 -6.88 2.81 -6.56
CA ARG A 221 -5.91 2.27 -7.54
C ARG A 221 -6.60 1.70 -8.78
N ASP A 222 -7.80 1.15 -8.63
CA ASP A 222 -8.56 0.58 -9.73
C ASP A 222 -8.93 1.67 -10.76
N ASP A 223 -9.14 2.91 -10.30
CA ASP A 223 -9.41 4.06 -11.15
C ASP A 223 -8.14 4.69 -11.74
N LEU A 224 -6.95 4.32 -11.26
CA LEU A 224 -5.70 5.00 -11.63
C LEU A 224 -5.23 4.60 -13.02
N SER A 225 -5.31 3.32 -13.40
CA SER A 225 -4.83 2.83 -14.70
C SER A 225 -5.48 3.57 -15.86
N ASP A 226 -6.79 3.84 -15.75
CA ASP A 226 -7.58 4.51 -16.78
C ASP A 226 -7.27 6.02 -16.90
N ARG A 227 -6.54 6.58 -15.93
CA ARG A 227 -6.16 8.00 -15.89
C ARG A 227 -4.69 8.24 -16.21
N LEU A 228 -3.89 7.18 -16.32
CA LEU A 228 -2.50 7.27 -16.74
C LEU A 228 -2.40 7.27 -18.28
N PRO A 229 -1.42 7.97 -18.86
CA PRO A 229 -1.07 7.81 -20.26
C PRO A 229 -0.73 6.36 -20.61
N GLU A 230 -1.00 5.97 -21.86
CA GLU A 230 -0.68 4.64 -22.36
C GLU A 230 0.81 4.30 -22.16
N GLY A 231 1.07 3.09 -21.67
CA GLY A 231 2.42 2.60 -21.41
C GLY A 231 3.03 3.05 -20.08
N LEU A 232 2.28 3.81 -19.26
CA LEU A 232 2.70 4.19 -17.91
C LEU A 232 1.90 3.46 -16.84
N GLU A 233 2.60 2.95 -15.82
CA GLU A 233 2.01 2.13 -14.78
C GLU A 233 2.50 2.53 -13.38
N VAL A 234 1.76 2.11 -12.35
CA VAL A 234 2.15 2.24 -10.94
C VAL A 234 2.18 0.87 -10.30
N TRP A 235 3.38 0.37 -10.04
CA TRP A 235 3.57 -0.99 -9.50
C TRP A 235 3.57 -0.99 -7.98
N GLN A 236 4.31 -0.06 -7.36
CA GLN A 236 4.44 0.00 -5.90
C GLN A 236 3.43 0.94 -5.24
N GLY A 237 3.55 1.07 -3.91
CA GLY A 237 2.81 2.04 -3.12
C GLY A 237 3.15 3.50 -3.47
N VAL A 238 2.35 4.41 -2.92
CA VAL A 238 2.47 5.85 -3.06
C VAL A 238 2.96 6.48 -1.77
N ARG A 239 3.60 7.64 -1.84
CA ARG A 239 3.93 8.42 -0.64
C ARG A 239 2.80 9.41 -0.36
N PHE A 240 1.97 9.11 0.63
CA PHE A 240 0.90 10.01 1.06
C PHE A 240 1.44 11.26 1.75
N ASP A 241 0.77 12.38 1.46
CA ASP A 241 0.81 13.63 2.18
C ASP A 241 -0.59 13.87 2.74
N TRP A 242 -0.86 13.22 3.86
CA TRP A 242 -2.18 13.18 4.50
C TRP A 242 -2.78 14.57 4.78
N PRO A 243 -2.05 15.55 5.33
CA PRO A 243 -2.58 16.90 5.55
C PRO A 243 -3.11 17.58 4.28
N ASN A 244 -2.51 17.29 3.12
CA ASN A 244 -2.92 17.88 1.85
C ASN A 244 -3.85 16.97 1.04
N MET A 245 -4.17 15.77 1.54
CA MET A 245 -4.92 14.74 0.81
C MET A 245 -4.32 14.45 -0.57
N MET A 246 -2.99 14.33 -0.62
CA MET A 246 -2.24 14.05 -1.84
C MET A 246 -1.38 12.81 -1.69
N ALA A 247 -0.92 12.25 -2.80
CA ALA A 247 0.19 11.32 -2.81
C ALA A 247 1.09 11.51 -4.02
N VAL A 248 2.32 11.03 -3.92
CA VAL A 248 3.26 11.01 -5.05
C VAL A 248 3.72 9.59 -5.29
N THR A 249 3.78 9.20 -6.55
CA THR A 249 4.27 7.87 -6.94
C THR A 249 5.19 7.98 -8.16
N PRO A 250 6.29 7.21 -8.23
CA PRO A 250 7.01 7.03 -9.48
C PRO A 250 6.15 6.32 -10.52
N LEU A 251 6.52 6.46 -11.80
CA LEU A 251 5.85 5.80 -12.92
C LEU A 251 6.80 4.79 -13.56
N TRP A 252 6.26 3.63 -13.88
CA TRP A 252 6.93 2.55 -14.59
C TRP A 252 6.54 2.56 -16.07
N GLN A 253 7.44 2.05 -16.89
CA GLN A 253 7.22 1.77 -18.30
C GLN A 253 7.85 0.42 -18.68
N ASP A 254 7.63 -0.03 -19.91
CA ASP A 254 8.26 -1.25 -20.41
C ASP A 254 9.79 -1.21 -20.28
N GLY A 255 10.37 -2.32 -19.84
CA GLY A 255 11.79 -2.46 -19.54
C GLY A 255 12.24 -1.96 -18.16
N ASP A 256 11.36 -1.33 -17.36
CA ASP A 256 11.68 -1.00 -15.98
C ASP A 256 11.77 -2.24 -15.09
N GLY A 257 12.68 -2.21 -14.12
CA GLY A 257 12.74 -3.20 -13.06
C GLY A 257 11.74 -2.91 -11.95
N ASN A 258 11.30 -3.94 -11.24
CA ASN A 258 10.30 -3.80 -10.17
C ASN A 258 10.69 -2.77 -9.09
N CYS A 259 11.98 -2.57 -8.82
CA CYS A 259 12.44 -1.65 -7.78
C CYS A 259 12.19 -0.17 -8.08
N CYS A 260 12.13 0.20 -9.36
CA CYS A 260 12.53 1.54 -9.76
C CYS A 260 11.80 1.99 -11.05
N GLY A 261 10.76 2.80 -10.90
CA GLY A 261 10.09 3.43 -12.05
C GLY A 261 10.94 4.57 -12.64
N THR A 262 11.19 4.54 -13.95
CA THR A 262 12.02 5.54 -14.64
C THR A 262 11.22 6.49 -15.53
N ALA A 263 9.94 6.21 -15.76
CA ALA A 263 9.08 6.94 -16.67
C ALA A 263 8.61 8.31 -16.13
N GLY A 264 8.96 8.64 -14.88
CA GLY A 264 8.67 9.92 -14.25
C GLY A 264 7.89 9.74 -12.95
N SER A 265 6.91 10.60 -12.72
CA SER A 265 6.09 10.56 -11.49
C SER A 265 4.67 11.05 -11.72
N ALA A 266 3.74 10.58 -10.90
CA ALA A 266 2.39 11.11 -10.80
C ALA A 266 2.15 11.73 -9.41
N ILE A 267 1.45 12.85 -9.42
CA ILE A 267 0.88 13.48 -8.22
C ILE A 267 -0.62 13.19 -8.23
N LEU A 268 -1.08 12.57 -7.17
CA LEU A 268 -2.45 12.14 -6.96
C LEU A 268 -3.09 13.06 -5.92
N SER A 269 -4.35 13.43 -6.12
CA SER A 269 -5.16 14.11 -5.12
C SER A 269 -6.37 13.26 -4.77
N PHE A 270 -6.80 13.34 -3.52
CA PHE A 270 -7.84 12.50 -2.98
C PHE A 270 -8.93 13.32 -2.30
N SER A 271 -10.11 12.74 -2.28
CA SER A 271 -11.19 13.15 -1.39
C SER A 271 -11.70 11.93 -0.63
N ILE A 272 -12.44 12.15 0.46
CA ILE A 272 -13.08 11.07 1.21
C ILE A 272 -14.56 11.08 0.85
N GLU A 273 -15.06 9.97 0.29
CA GLU A 273 -16.48 9.78 -0.01
C GLU A 273 -16.99 8.54 0.74
N GLY A 274 -17.85 8.75 1.72
CA GLY A 274 -18.28 7.66 2.61
C GLY A 274 -17.09 7.08 3.37
N ASP A 275 -16.82 5.79 3.16
CA ASP A 275 -15.76 5.04 3.85
C ASP A 275 -14.58 4.70 2.92
N ARG A 276 -14.31 5.52 1.89
CA ARG A 276 -13.20 5.32 0.96
C ARG A 276 -12.53 6.60 0.50
N LEU A 277 -11.24 6.50 0.16
CA LEU A 277 -10.53 7.48 -0.63
C LEU A 277 -10.97 7.37 -2.09
N VAL A 278 -11.31 8.51 -2.69
CA VAL A 278 -11.65 8.62 -4.10
C VAL A 278 -10.59 9.46 -4.80
N LEU A 279 -10.08 8.92 -5.91
CA LEU A 279 -9.09 9.59 -6.74
C LEU A 279 -9.72 10.80 -7.46
N GLY A 280 -9.21 11.98 -7.15
CA GLY A 280 -9.59 13.24 -7.78
C GLY A 280 -8.75 13.52 -9.02
N HIS A 281 -7.83 14.47 -8.94
CA HIS A 281 -6.91 14.80 -10.02
C HIS A 281 -5.66 13.93 -10.01
N VAL A 282 -5.21 13.54 -11.21
CA VAL A 282 -3.93 12.89 -11.49
C VAL A 282 -3.12 13.85 -12.35
N THR A 283 -1.96 14.28 -11.86
CA THR A 283 -1.01 15.10 -12.61
C THR A 283 0.22 14.27 -12.92
N VAL A 284 0.45 14.00 -14.21
CA VAL A 284 1.58 13.21 -14.67
C VAL A 284 2.74 14.10 -15.08
N ARG A 285 3.91 13.78 -14.56
CA ARG A 285 5.21 14.29 -15.00
C ARG A 285 5.95 13.18 -15.73
N ASP A 286 5.63 13.04 -17.01
CA ASP A 286 6.23 12.07 -17.91
C ASP A 286 7.67 12.48 -18.27
N ALA A 287 8.64 11.64 -17.94
CA ALA A 287 10.05 11.92 -18.14
C ALA A 287 10.40 12.04 -19.63
N THR A 288 9.76 11.25 -20.50
CA THR A 288 9.97 11.27 -21.95
C THR A 288 9.39 12.54 -22.55
N LEU A 289 8.17 12.93 -22.19
CA LEU A 289 7.55 14.17 -22.66
C LEU A 289 8.27 15.42 -22.13
N GLU A 290 8.69 15.42 -20.86
CA GLU A 290 9.51 16.50 -20.31
C GLU A 290 10.87 16.61 -21.02
N ALA A 291 11.51 15.47 -21.33
CA ALA A 291 12.75 15.47 -22.10
C ALA A 291 12.52 16.00 -23.53
N ALA A 292 11.46 15.58 -24.20
CA ALA A 292 11.11 16.04 -25.54
C ALA A 292 10.84 17.54 -25.59
N ALA A 293 10.06 18.07 -24.65
CA ALA A 293 9.70 19.48 -24.59
C ALA A 293 10.92 20.40 -24.34
N ARG A 294 11.94 19.90 -23.62
CA ARG A 294 13.16 20.65 -23.32
C ARG A 294 14.25 20.49 -24.37
N THR A 295 14.20 19.44 -25.18
CA THR A 295 15.24 19.14 -26.17
C THR A 295 15.00 19.99 -27.44
N PRO A 296 15.99 20.79 -27.88
CA PRO A 296 15.85 21.57 -29.10
C PRO A 296 15.58 20.68 -30.31
N THR A 297 14.63 21.07 -31.17
CA THR A 297 14.24 20.29 -32.37
C THR A 297 15.41 19.95 -33.28
N ALA A 298 16.39 20.85 -33.39
CA ALA A 298 17.60 20.63 -34.17
C ALA A 298 18.44 19.41 -33.71
N VAL A 299 18.37 19.05 -32.42
CA VAL A 299 19.04 17.88 -31.84
C VAL A 299 18.32 16.60 -32.28
N PHE A 300 16.99 16.59 -32.29
CA PHE A 300 16.20 15.47 -32.82
C PHE A 300 16.40 15.29 -34.33
N ASP A 301 16.39 16.37 -35.11
CA ASP A 301 16.67 16.31 -36.54
C ASP A 301 18.08 15.79 -36.83
N TYR A 302 19.06 16.18 -36.01
CA TYR A 302 20.41 15.64 -36.10
C TYR A 302 20.46 14.14 -35.79
N ALA A 303 19.87 13.71 -34.67
CA ALA A 303 19.82 12.30 -34.29
C ALA A 303 19.11 11.44 -35.35
N ARG A 304 17.98 11.91 -35.90
CA ARG A 304 17.26 11.24 -36.99
C ARG A 304 18.16 11.05 -38.22
N ARG A 305 18.85 12.12 -38.64
CA ARG A 305 19.78 12.06 -39.78
C ARG A 305 20.94 11.13 -39.50
N ARG A 306 21.54 11.20 -38.31
CA ARG A 306 22.63 10.30 -37.88
C ARG A 306 22.22 8.84 -37.98
N ASN A 307 21.06 8.47 -37.41
CA ASN A 307 20.54 7.09 -37.48
C ASN A 307 20.26 6.65 -38.91
N GLY A 308 19.64 7.52 -39.73
CA GLY A 308 19.38 7.20 -41.14
C GLY A 308 20.66 7.04 -41.96
N CYS A 309 21.71 7.82 -41.64
CA CYS A 309 23.01 7.76 -42.30
C CYS A 309 23.86 6.57 -41.84
N ALA A 310 23.73 6.14 -40.57
CA ALA A 310 24.50 5.02 -40.00
C ALA A 310 24.35 3.73 -40.81
N ARG A 311 23.16 3.47 -41.37
CA ARG A 311 22.90 2.33 -42.26
C ARG A 311 23.81 2.28 -43.51
N TRP A 312 24.42 3.39 -43.89
CA TRP A 312 25.25 3.54 -45.08
C TRP A 312 26.73 3.75 -44.76
N GLU A 313 27.13 3.69 -43.48
CA GLU A 313 28.53 3.80 -43.11
C GLU A 313 29.34 2.64 -43.71
N GLY A 314 30.37 2.98 -44.48
CA GLY A 314 31.27 2.01 -45.11
C GLY A 314 30.84 1.46 -46.48
N GLN A 315 29.65 1.80 -46.99
CA GLN A 315 29.19 1.35 -48.32
C GLN A 315 28.54 2.49 -49.12
N ALA A 316 29.02 2.73 -50.34
CA ALA A 316 28.39 3.70 -51.22
C ALA A 316 27.04 3.15 -51.72
N PRO A 317 25.92 3.89 -51.57
CA PRO A 317 24.64 3.45 -52.11
C PRO A 317 24.71 3.28 -53.63
N VAL A 318 24.53 2.05 -54.10
CA VAL A 318 24.66 1.69 -55.52
C VAL A 318 23.39 2.04 -56.30
N GLU A 319 22.24 2.00 -55.63
CA GLU A 319 20.93 2.32 -56.22
C GLU A 319 20.61 3.82 -56.16
N ALA A 320 19.92 4.32 -57.20
CA ALA A 320 19.55 5.72 -57.29
C ALA A 320 18.65 6.19 -56.14
N ALA A 321 17.72 5.34 -55.69
CA ALA A 321 16.84 5.63 -54.55
C ALA A 321 17.63 5.78 -53.23
N ALA A 322 18.62 4.90 -53.00
CA ALA A 322 19.49 4.99 -51.84
C ALA A 322 20.37 6.25 -51.87
N ARG A 323 20.89 6.65 -53.05
CA ARG A 323 21.61 7.93 -53.22
C ARG A 323 20.73 9.14 -52.92
N ALA A 324 19.50 9.16 -53.42
CA ALA A 324 18.55 10.24 -53.14
C ALA A 324 18.26 10.35 -51.64
N ARG A 325 18.09 9.23 -50.95
CA ARG A 325 17.86 9.19 -49.49
C ARG A 325 19.06 9.70 -48.69
N VAL A 326 20.28 9.34 -49.07
CA VAL A 326 21.52 9.85 -48.44
C VAL A 326 21.67 11.36 -48.63
N ALA A 327 21.33 11.88 -49.81
CA ALA A 327 21.34 13.32 -50.08
C ALA A 327 20.29 14.08 -49.25
N GLU A 328 19.07 13.56 -49.15
CA GLU A 328 17.98 14.11 -48.33
C GLU A 328 18.36 14.17 -46.84
N LEU A 329 18.97 13.11 -46.32
CA LEU A 329 19.46 13.05 -44.92
C LEU A 329 20.71 13.91 -44.69
N ARG A 330 21.32 14.47 -45.74
CA ARG A 330 22.52 15.31 -45.69
C ARG A 330 23.69 14.63 -44.96
N CYS A 331 23.93 13.35 -45.23
CA CYS A 331 24.96 12.58 -44.52
C CYS A 331 26.37 13.18 -44.62
N ALA A 332 26.68 13.87 -45.73
CA ALA A 332 27.98 14.53 -45.91
C ALA A 332 28.24 15.70 -44.94
N THR A 333 27.19 16.37 -44.43
CA THR A 333 27.35 17.50 -43.49
C THR A 333 27.22 17.09 -42.03
N LEU A 334 27.00 15.80 -41.76
CA LEU A 334 26.59 15.33 -40.45
C LEU A 334 27.60 15.69 -39.35
N ALA A 335 28.89 15.44 -39.57
CA ALA A 335 29.93 15.77 -38.60
C ALA A 335 30.00 17.29 -38.29
N ALA A 336 29.85 18.12 -39.31
CA ALA A 336 29.86 19.58 -39.17
C ALA A 336 28.61 20.08 -38.41
N ASP A 337 27.44 19.51 -38.71
CA ASP A 337 26.18 19.85 -38.04
C ASP A 337 26.24 19.46 -36.55
N GLY A 338 26.78 18.28 -36.22
CA GLY A 338 26.99 17.84 -34.84
C GLY A 338 27.94 18.77 -34.07
N ALA A 339 29.06 19.18 -34.69
CA ALA A 339 29.98 20.14 -34.10
C ALA A 339 29.36 21.54 -33.93
N ALA A 340 28.45 21.95 -34.83
CA ALA A 340 27.71 23.20 -34.68
C ALA A 340 26.71 23.14 -33.51
N LEU A 341 25.98 22.04 -33.37
CA LEU A 341 25.06 21.83 -32.25
C LEU A 341 25.81 21.82 -30.90
N LYS A 342 26.93 21.10 -30.81
CA LYS A 342 27.76 21.08 -29.58
C LYS A 342 28.26 22.46 -29.19
N ARG A 343 28.59 23.33 -30.16
CA ARG A 343 28.95 24.73 -29.89
C ARG A 343 27.75 25.57 -29.48
N ALA A 344 26.61 25.41 -30.14
CA ALA A 344 25.39 26.17 -29.84
C ALA A 344 24.86 25.87 -28.43
N TYR A 345 25.03 24.62 -27.96
CA TYR A 345 24.56 24.15 -26.66
C TYR A 345 25.70 23.84 -25.69
N ALA A 346 26.83 24.54 -25.81
CA ALA A 346 28.04 24.26 -25.03
C ALA A 346 27.87 24.39 -23.50
N ALA A 347 26.82 25.09 -23.04
CA ALA A 347 26.49 25.29 -21.63
C ALA A 347 25.32 24.40 -21.14
N ASP A 348 24.81 23.48 -21.98
CA ASP A 348 23.73 22.57 -21.63
C ASP A 348 24.23 21.11 -21.69
N ASP A 349 24.72 20.64 -20.54
CA ASP A 349 25.29 19.29 -20.39
C ASP A 349 24.30 18.18 -20.79
N ARG A 350 22.99 18.40 -20.60
CA ARG A 350 21.96 17.41 -20.97
C ARG A 350 21.83 17.30 -22.48
N THR A 351 21.77 18.45 -23.16
CA THR A 351 21.74 18.48 -24.63
C THR A 351 23.03 17.91 -25.22
N LEU A 352 24.19 18.22 -24.63
CA LEU A 352 25.48 17.63 -25.05
C LEU A 352 25.49 16.10 -24.89
N ALA A 353 24.97 15.58 -23.78
CA ALA A 353 24.87 14.14 -23.55
C ALA A 353 23.94 13.44 -24.55
N LEU A 354 22.85 14.10 -25.00
CA LEU A 354 21.97 13.58 -26.05
C LEU A 354 22.67 13.54 -27.42
N ILE A 355 23.40 14.62 -27.77
CA ILE A 355 24.18 14.66 -29.01
C ILE A 355 25.25 13.57 -29.00
N ALA A 356 25.97 13.40 -27.88
CA ALA A 356 26.99 12.36 -27.73
C ALA A 356 26.38 10.95 -27.85
N ARG A 357 25.21 10.71 -27.25
CA ARG A 357 24.48 9.43 -27.40
C ARG A 357 24.05 9.17 -28.84
N ALA A 358 23.62 10.20 -29.58
CA ALA A 358 23.30 10.04 -30.99
C ALA A 358 24.54 9.71 -31.84
N GLU A 359 25.71 10.23 -31.46
CA GLU A 359 26.99 9.98 -32.14
C GLU A 359 27.61 8.62 -31.80
N ALA A 360 27.23 8.02 -30.67
CA ALA A 360 27.75 6.74 -30.22
C ALA A 360 27.54 5.64 -31.28
N PRO A 361 28.54 4.76 -31.50
CA PRO A 361 28.38 3.58 -32.34
C PRO A 361 27.20 2.74 -31.82
N ARG A 362 26.41 2.18 -32.74
CA ARG A 362 25.42 1.17 -32.39
C ARG A 362 26.02 -0.18 -32.74
N ASP A 363 26.17 -1.04 -31.75
CA ASP A 363 26.60 -2.43 -31.92
C ASP A 363 25.54 -3.28 -32.65
#